data_AF-A0A969Y8W3-F1
#
_entry.id   AF-A0A969Y8W3-F1
#
_cell.length_a   1.000
_cell.length_b   1.000
_cell.length_c   1.000
_cell.angle_alpha   90.00
_cell.angle_beta   90.00
_cell.angle_gamma   90.00
#
_symmetry.space_group_name_H-M   'P 1'
#
loop_
_entity.id
_entity.type
_entity.pdbx_description
1 polymer ?
#
loop_
_entity_poly.entity_id
_entity_poly.type
_entity_poly.pdbx_seq_one_letter_code
_entity_poly.pdbx_strand_id
1 'polypeptide(L)'
;MTAEILQNGNRKSQPVNSLLLSRVCAVVAVFFLVQGCSPRSEKPAIDVSVLSRPEPDVVYVELRNRVFNSSANDFKVENVTEAFPLWGVVVEHGLPNGTATLVCFANGEASLYLSSGAGLAGTSANAEVRAGASNLVQLAAQQAPAASPAEAWPTPAIGEVAFWFLSTNKVLGTRVSDRDLQDGNQPLSKLYRSANALLTQMHLVAAEIQSRADPANNKETNNASTNAQPDQ
;
A
#
# COMPACT_ATOMS: atom_id res chain seq x y z
N MET A 1 -45.70 10.41 -25.44
CA MET A 1 -47.05 10.24 -24.85
C MET A 1 -47.81 9.34 -25.81
N THR A 2 -48.37 8.17 -25.51
CA THR A 2 -48.67 7.37 -24.30
C THR A 2 -49.12 6.00 -24.89
N ALA A 3 -48.62 4.85 -24.39
CA ALA A 3 -49.37 3.85 -23.59
C ALA A 3 -50.76 3.47 -24.16
N GLU A 4 -51.29 2.25 -24.22
CA GLU A 4 -51.09 0.92 -23.60
C GLU A 4 -52.00 -0.05 -24.42
N ILE A 5 -51.58 -1.29 -24.71
CA ILE A 5 -52.01 -2.57 -24.08
C ILE A 5 -53.53 -2.73 -23.84
N LEU A 6 -54.08 -3.87 -24.31
CA LEU A 6 -55.15 -4.74 -23.75
C LEU A 6 -55.89 -5.45 -24.90
N GLN A 7 -56.37 -6.69 -24.88
CA GLN A 7 -56.27 -7.86 -24.01
C GLN A 7 -57.15 -8.94 -24.68
N ASN A 8 -56.93 -10.21 -24.31
CA ASN A 8 -57.95 -11.24 -24.06
C ASN A 8 -58.77 -11.89 -25.21
N GLY A 9 -58.75 -13.23 -25.21
CA GLY A 9 -59.97 -13.96 -24.82
C GLY A 9 -60.45 -15.13 -25.70
N ASN A 10 -60.02 -16.34 -25.34
CA ASN A 10 -60.90 -17.45 -24.88
C ASN A 10 -61.91 -18.12 -25.86
N ARG A 11 -61.78 -19.45 -26.05
CA ARG A 11 -62.74 -20.55 -25.70
C ARG A 11 -62.49 -21.82 -26.54
N LYS A 12 -62.18 -22.98 -25.92
CA LYS A 12 -63.07 -24.16 -25.61
C LYS A 12 -63.56 -24.89 -26.88
N SER A 13 -63.55 -26.23 -27.05
CA SER A 13 -63.91 -27.32 -26.13
C SER A 13 -63.59 -28.73 -26.70
N GLN A 14 -63.37 -29.66 -25.77
CA GLN A 14 -63.25 -31.14 -25.74
C GLN A 14 -64.46 -31.92 -26.34
N PRO A 15 -64.65 -33.25 -26.13
CA PRO A 15 -63.80 -34.46 -26.31
C PRO A 15 -64.57 -35.64 -26.99
N VAL A 16 -63.93 -36.80 -27.25
CA VAL A 16 -64.59 -38.11 -27.12
C VAL A 16 -63.60 -39.22 -26.72
N ASN A 17 -63.93 -39.91 -25.62
CA ASN A 17 -63.33 -41.13 -25.10
C ASN A 17 -64.00 -42.37 -25.71
N SER A 18 -63.31 -43.53 -25.75
CA SER A 18 -63.83 -44.93 -25.75
C SER A 18 -62.80 -45.87 -26.39
N LEU A 19 -62.39 -47.07 -25.93
CA LEU A 19 -62.65 -47.92 -24.77
C LEU A 19 -61.61 -49.07 -24.83
N LEU A 20 -61.19 -49.56 -23.65
CA LEU A 20 -60.85 -50.96 -23.31
C LEU A 20 -59.55 -51.67 -23.79
N LEU A 21 -58.89 -52.19 -22.75
CA LEU A 21 -58.35 -53.55 -22.57
C LEU A 21 -56.84 -53.81 -22.75
N SER A 22 -56.15 -53.81 -21.59
CA SER A 22 -55.51 -54.99 -20.99
C SER A 22 -54.26 -55.60 -21.65
N ARG A 23 -53.18 -55.64 -20.85
CA ARG A 23 -51.89 -56.32 -21.04
C ARG A 23 -50.98 -55.50 -21.98
N VAL A 24 -49.95 -54.82 -21.49
CA VAL A 24 -48.63 -55.43 -21.21
C VAL A 24 -47.93 -54.64 -20.08
N CYS A 25 -47.85 -55.28 -18.90
CA CYS A 25 -47.26 -54.76 -17.66
C CYS A 25 -45.73 -55.00 -17.51
N ALA A 26 -44.93 -55.16 -18.57
CA ALA A 26 -43.63 -55.81 -18.37
C ALA A 26 -42.39 -55.19 -19.04
N VAL A 27 -42.40 -53.95 -19.56
CA VAL A 27 -41.20 -53.42 -20.26
C VAL A 27 -40.75 -51.99 -19.85
N VAL A 28 -41.51 -51.24 -19.04
CA VAL A 28 -41.13 -49.84 -18.69
C VAL A 28 -40.27 -49.73 -17.41
N ALA A 29 -40.06 -50.82 -16.67
CA ALA A 29 -39.37 -50.79 -15.37
C ALA A 29 -37.83 -50.79 -15.45
N VAL A 30 -37.21 -50.65 -16.62
CA VAL A 30 -35.73 -50.64 -16.77
C VAL A 30 -35.18 -49.27 -17.21
N PHE A 31 -36.03 -48.30 -17.58
CA PHE A 31 -35.57 -46.99 -18.06
C PHE A 31 -35.55 -45.87 -17.00
N PHE A 32 -35.94 -46.14 -15.76
CA PHE A 32 -35.99 -45.16 -14.65
C PHE A 32 -34.92 -45.39 -13.56
N LEU A 33 -33.73 -45.89 -13.93
CA LEU A 33 -32.59 -46.04 -13.02
C LEU A 33 -31.34 -45.25 -13.48
N VAL A 34 -31.49 -44.14 -14.22
CA VAL A 34 -30.35 -43.26 -14.61
C VAL A 34 -30.70 -41.77 -14.59
N GLN A 35 -31.42 -41.28 -13.59
CA GLN A 35 -31.55 -39.83 -13.35
C GLN A 35 -31.76 -39.58 -11.85
N GLY A 36 -30.72 -39.17 -11.13
CA GLY A 36 -30.89 -38.77 -9.73
C GLY A 36 -29.65 -38.68 -8.84
N CYS A 37 -28.43 -38.57 -9.36
CA CYS A 37 -27.34 -38.02 -8.56
C CYS A 37 -27.54 -36.50 -8.49
N SER A 38 -28.31 -36.03 -7.50
CA SER A 38 -28.28 -34.60 -7.13
C SER A 38 -26.87 -34.29 -6.62
N PRO A 39 -26.10 -33.37 -7.26
CA PRO A 39 -24.85 -32.93 -6.68
C PRO A 39 -25.16 -32.23 -5.36
N ARG A 40 -24.59 -32.78 -4.28
CA ARG A 40 -24.57 -32.17 -2.96
C ARG A 40 -23.93 -30.80 -3.13
N SER A 41 -24.71 -29.75 -2.90
CA SER A 41 -24.20 -28.37 -2.82
C SER A 41 -23.24 -28.31 -1.63
N GLU A 42 -21.96 -28.59 -1.91
CA GLU A 42 -20.86 -28.23 -1.03
C GLU A 42 -20.84 -26.71 -1.00
N LYS A 43 -21.17 -26.12 0.16
CA LYS A 43 -20.76 -24.76 0.49
C LYS A 43 -19.29 -24.64 0.06
N PRO A 44 -18.92 -23.65 -0.77
CA PRO A 44 -17.53 -23.50 -1.14
C PRO A 44 -16.74 -23.33 0.15
N ALA A 45 -15.86 -24.29 0.42
CA ALA A 45 -14.82 -24.11 1.41
C ALA A 45 -14.05 -22.87 0.94
N ILE A 46 -14.00 -21.83 1.79
CA ILE A 46 -13.10 -20.71 1.57
C ILE A 46 -11.71 -21.33 1.45
N ASP A 47 -11.10 -21.22 0.27
CA ASP A 47 -9.73 -21.66 0.08
C ASP A 47 -8.84 -20.77 0.93
N VAL A 48 -8.36 -21.34 2.04
CA VAL A 48 -7.53 -20.66 3.02
C VAL A 48 -6.11 -20.40 2.47
N SER A 49 -5.78 -20.90 1.26
CA SER A 49 -4.55 -20.53 0.53
C SER A 49 -4.48 -19.04 0.19
N VAL A 50 -5.62 -18.34 0.21
CA VAL A 50 -5.74 -16.88 0.04
C VAL A 50 -5.29 -16.09 1.28
N LEU A 51 -4.92 -16.76 2.37
CA LEU A 51 -4.24 -16.13 3.53
C LEU A 51 -2.71 -16.11 3.39
N SER A 52 -2.19 -16.21 2.17
CA SER A 52 -0.77 -15.99 1.90
C SER A 52 -0.43 -14.52 2.09
N ARG A 53 0.68 -14.22 2.78
CA ARG A 53 1.18 -12.84 2.92
C ARG A 53 1.34 -12.25 1.51
N PRO A 54 0.84 -11.02 1.25
CA PRO A 54 0.98 -10.42 -0.07
C PRO A 54 2.46 -10.34 -0.47
N GLU A 55 2.71 -10.58 -1.76
CA GLU A 55 4.06 -10.50 -2.33
C GLU A 55 4.68 -9.10 -2.08
N PRO A 56 5.99 -9.02 -1.80
CA PRO A 56 6.70 -7.78 -1.50
C PRO A 56 6.44 -6.59 -2.45
N ASP A 57 6.41 -6.87 -3.75
CA ASP A 57 6.21 -5.91 -4.81
C ASP A 57 4.78 -5.35 -4.81
N VAL A 58 3.78 -6.18 -4.52
CA VAL A 58 2.37 -5.78 -4.37
C VAL A 58 2.22 -4.79 -3.22
N VAL A 59 2.79 -5.09 -2.06
CA VAL A 59 2.75 -4.18 -0.90
C VAL A 59 3.44 -2.85 -1.20
N TYR A 60 4.60 -2.89 -1.85
CA TYR A 60 5.31 -1.68 -2.27
C TYR A 60 4.45 -0.80 -3.17
N VAL A 61 3.85 -1.39 -4.22
CA VAL A 61 3.00 -0.67 -5.17
C VAL A 61 1.80 -0.05 -4.47
N GLU A 62 1.14 -0.78 -3.56
CA GLU A 62 0.00 -0.27 -2.81
C GLU A 62 0.37 0.92 -1.91
N LEU A 63 1.45 0.80 -1.13
CA LEU A 63 1.91 1.88 -0.24
C LEU A 63 2.32 3.12 -1.02
N ARG A 64 3.06 2.93 -2.12
CA ARG A 64 3.47 4.01 -3.01
C ARG A 64 2.26 4.70 -3.65
N ASN A 65 1.32 3.93 -4.19
CA ASN A 65 0.11 4.48 -4.79
C ASN A 65 -0.76 5.21 -3.78
N ARG A 66 -0.85 4.74 -2.54
CA ARG A 66 -1.56 5.45 -1.47
C ARG A 66 -1.01 6.86 -1.29
N VAL A 67 0.31 7.01 -1.18
CA VAL A 67 0.93 8.34 -0.97
C VAL A 67 0.59 9.30 -2.10
N PHE A 68 0.68 8.86 -3.36
CA PHE A 68 0.42 9.74 -4.50
C PHE A 68 -1.07 10.04 -4.76
N ASN A 69 -1.98 9.20 -4.27
CA ASN A 69 -3.43 9.37 -4.43
C ASN A 69 -4.11 9.89 -3.16
N SER A 70 -3.33 10.39 -2.20
CA SER A 70 -3.79 10.93 -0.93
C SER A 70 -3.63 12.44 -0.86
N SER A 71 -4.23 13.01 0.18
CA SER A 71 -4.17 14.41 0.55
C SER A 71 -3.44 14.60 1.88
N ALA A 72 -3.13 15.86 2.21
CA ALA A 72 -2.59 16.24 3.52
C ALA A 72 -3.44 15.70 4.69
N ASN A 73 -4.77 15.71 4.54
CA ASN A 73 -5.71 15.28 5.58
C ASN A 73 -5.63 13.77 5.86
N ASP A 74 -5.39 12.95 4.84
CA ASP A 74 -5.27 11.49 4.99
C ASP A 74 -4.07 11.09 5.87
N PHE A 75 -3.04 11.95 5.89
CA PHE A 75 -1.85 11.82 6.72
C PHE A 75 -1.84 12.74 7.95
N LYS A 76 -2.98 13.37 8.28
CA LYS A 76 -3.11 14.29 9.43
C LYS A 76 -2.05 15.42 9.41
N VAL A 77 -1.73 15.92 8.22
CA VAL A 77 -0.85 17.06 8.04
C VAL A 77 -1.71 18.32 8.04
N GLU A 78 -1.72 19.01 9.18
CA GLU A 78 -2.52 20.23 9.37
C GLU A 78 -1.84 21.48 8.80
N ASN A 79 -0.50 21.50 8.83
CA ASN A 79 0.30 22.64 8.40
C ASN A 79 1.07 22.28 7.13
N VAL A 80 0.96 23.13 6.11
CA VAL A 80 1.81 23.08 4.91
C VAL A 80 2.95 24.08 5.04
N THR A 81 4.00 23.89 4.25
CA THR A 81 5.14 24.80 4.28
C THR A 81 4.79 26.20 3.76
N GLU A 82 5.43 27.23 4.32
CA GLU A 82 5.15 28.64 3.96
C GLU A 82 5.70 29.03 2.58
N ALA A 83 6.91 28.56 2.23
CA ALA A 83 7.58 28.91 0.98
C ALA A 83 6.84 28.39 -0.26
N PHE A 84 6.18 27.26 -0.14
CA PHE A 84 5.32 26.63 -1.14
C PHE A 84 4.40 25.67 -0.39
N PRO A 85 3.09 25.54 -0.69
CA PRO A 85 2.16 24.74 0.11
C PRO A 85 2.34 23.22 -0.09
N LEU A 86 3.49 22.68 0.32
CA LEU A 86 3.78 21.27 0.39
C LEU A 86 3.32 20.68 1.71
N TRP A 87 2.69 19.52 1.63
CA TRP A 87 2.37 18.69 2.79
C TRP A 87 3.30 17.48 2.89
N GLY A 88 4.02 17.13 1.82
CA GLY A 88 5.01 16.07 1.83
C GLY A 88 5.97 16.09 0.66
N VAL A 89 6.97 15.22 0.73
CA VAL A 89 7.95 14.95 -0.32
C VAL A 89 8.18 13.45 -0.43
N VAL A 90 8.30 12.97 -1.66
CA VAL A 90 8.74 11.61 -1.97
C VAL A 90 10.08 11.69 -2.69
N VAL A 91 11.07 10.97 -2.20
CA VAL A 91 12.39 10.85 -2.82
C VAL A 91 12.60 9.39 -3.19
N GLU A 92 12.77 9.13 -4.48
CA GLU A 92 12.95 7.78 -5.00
C GLU A 92 14.31 7.59 -5.62
N HIS A 93 15.00 6.51 -5.27
CA HIS A 93 16.27 6.11 -5.85
C HIS A 93 16.10 4.85 -6.68
N GLY A 94 16.53 4.89 -7.93
CA GLY A 94 16.59 3.70 -8.78
C GLY A 94 17.87 2.92 -8.49
N LEU A 95 17.71 1.74 -7.90
CA LEU A 95 18.79 0.85 -7.48
C LEU A 95 18.87 -0.38 -8.38
N PRO A 96 20.02 -1.08 -8.46
CA PRO A 96 20.14 -2.30 -9.25
C PRO A 96 19.13 -3.40 -8.87
N ASN A 97 18.68 -3.43 -7.62
CA ASN A 97 17.77 -4.43 -7.06
C ASN A 97 16.35 -3.91 -6.82
N GLY A 98 15.99 -2.74 -7.39
CA GLY A 98 14.65 -2.18 -7.26
C GLY A 98 14.63 -0.68 -7.03
N THR A 99 13.66 -0.19 -6.27
CA THR A 99 13.50 1.22 -5.94
C THR A 99 13.41 1.39 -4.43
N ALA A 100 14.15 2.37 -3.90
CA ALA A 100 13.99 2.85 -2.55
C ALA A 100 13.18 4.15 -2.57
N THR A 101 12.04 4.16 -1.88
CA THR A 101 11.11 5.28 -1.82
C THR A 101 11.06 5.81 -0.38
N LEU A 102 11.68 6.97 -0.15
CA LEU A 102 11.56 7.72 1.09
C LEU A 102 10.35 8.65 0.99
N VAL A 103 9.48 8.61 1.99
CA VAL A 103 8.31 9.48 2.11
C VAL A 103 8.44 10.29 3.38
N CYS A 104 8.26 11.60 3.30
CA CYS A 104 8.30 12.50 4.44
C CYS A 104 7.14 13.49 4.39
N PHE A 105 6.57 13.78 5.56
CA PHE A 105 5.44 14.69 5.71
C PHE A 105 5.81 15.88 6.58
N ALA A 106 5.11 17.02 6.39
CA ALA A 106 5.42 18.26 7.10
C ALA A 106 5.27 18.13 8.63
N ASN A 107 4.40 17.22 9.09
CA ASN A 107 4.22 16.86 10.50
C ASN A 107 5.39 16.05 11.12
N GLY A 108 6.42 15.74 10.32
CA GLY A 108 7.62 15.03 10.76
C GLY A 108 7.52 13.51 10.66
N GLU A 109 6.43 12.96 10.12
CA GLU A 109 6.37 11.53 9.83
C GLU A 109 7.26 11.18 8.63
N ALA A 110 7.95 10.04 8.72
CA ALA A 110 8.76 9.51 7.63
C ALA A 110 8.67 7.98 7.55
N SER A 111 8.71 7.48 6.32
CA SER A 111 8.69 6.05 6.00
C SER A 111 9.62 5.73 4.83
N LEU A 112 10.24 4.56 4.85
CA LEU A 112 11.03 4.04 3.75
C LEU A 112 10.38 2.76 3.22
N TYR A 113 10.09 2.73 1.93
CA TYR A 113 9.58 1.55 1.23
C TYR A 113 10.64 1.07 0.25
N LEU A 114 10.96 -0.23 0.25
CA LEU A 114 11.79 -0.83 -0.80
C LEU A 114 10.92 -1.76 -1.63
N SER A 115 11.05 -1.69 -2.95
CA SER A 115 10.34 -2.60 -3.85
C SER A 115 10.75 -4.06 -3.70
N SER A 116 11.86 -4.32 -3.01
CA SER A 116 12.32 -5.66 -2.63
C SER A 116 11.66 -6.21 -1.35
N GLY A 117 10.76 -5.44 -0.71
CA GLY A 117 9.94 -5.89 0.42
C GLY A 117 10.39 -5.46 1.81
N ALA A 118 11.67 -5.11 1.98
CA ALA A 118 12.13 -4.52 3.24
C ALA A 118 11.76 -3.03 3.28
N GLY A 119 11.47 -2.50 4.46
CA GLY A 119 11.14 -1.08 4.62
C GLY A 119 11.29 -0.66 6.07
N LEU A 120 11.30 0.64 6.32
CA LEU A 120 11.33 1.20 7.67
C LEU A 120 10.04 1.99 7.89
N ALA A 121 9.31 1.60 8.93
CA ALA A 121 8.16 2.31 9.44
C ALA A 121 8.28 2.40 10.97
N GLY A 122 7.58 3.36 11.59
CA GLY A 122 7.55 3.50 13.05
C GLY A 122 8.76 4.22 13.66
N THR A 123 9.68 4.75 12.86
CA THR A 123 10.82 5.55 13.35
C THR A 123 10.42 6.97 13.75
N SER A 124 9.22 7.44 13.36
CA SER A 124 8.71 8.79 13.62
C SER A 124 8.51 9.13 15.11
N ALA A 125 8.57 8.15 16.02
CA ALA A 125 8.58 8.43 17.46
C ALA A 125 9.88 9.14 17.91
N ASN A 126 10.98 8.92 17.19
CA ASN A 126 12.27 9.55 17.49
C ASN A 126 12.27 11.03 17.04
N ALA A 127 12.68 11.93 17.94
CA ALA A 127 12.64 13.37 17.70
C ALA A 127 13.57 13.84 16.57
N GLU A 128 14.73 13.19 16.39
CA GLU A 128 15.69 13.53 15.33
C GLU A 128 15.17 13.12 13.95
N VAL A 129 14.49 11.97 13.86
CA VAL A 129 13.78 11.55 12.64
C VAL A 129 12.69 12.55 12.28
N ARG A 130 11.88 12.98 13.27
CA ARG A 130 10.84 13.99 13.01
C ARG A 130 11.41 15.31 12.53
N ALA A 131 12.43 15.81 13.20
CA ALA A 131 13.09 17.05 12.82
C ALA A 131 13.71 16.96 11.41
N GLY A 132 14.36 15.84 11.10
CA GLY A 132 14.93 15.59 9.78
C GLY A 132 13.86 15.53 8.68
N ALA A 133 12.74 14.87 8.93
CA ALA A 133 11.61 14.80 8.00
C ALA A 133 10.98 16.17 7.74
N SER A 134 10.66 16.93 8.78
CA SER A 134 10.12 18.29 8.64
C SER A 134 11.11 19.22 7.93
N ASN A 135 12.41 19.15 8.24
CA ASN A 135 13.44 19.91 7.54
C ASN A 135 13.54 19.54 6.06
N LEU A 136 13.42 18.25 5.73
CA LEU A 136 13.45 17.80 4.35
C LEU A 136 12.29 18.41 3.55
N VAL A 137 11.07 18.41 4.11
CA VAL A 137 9.90 19.01 3.46
C VAL A 137 10.07 20.53 3.31
N GLN A 138 10.63 21.22 4.31
CA GLN A 138 10.94 22.66 4.20
C GLN A 138 11.96 22.97 3.10
N LEU A 139 13.02 22.17 2.98
CA LEU A 139 13.98 22.32 1.89
C LEU A 139 13.33 22.01 0.53
N ALA A 140 12.47 20.99 0.48
CA ALA A 140 11.74 20.63 -0.73
C ALA A 140 10.84 21.78 -1.19
N ALA A 141 10.19 22.49 -0.28
CA ALA A 141 9.35 23.65 -0.58
C ALA A 141 10.11 24.79 -1.27
N GLN A 142 11.40 24.95 -0.96
CA GLN A 142 12.26 25.95 -1.63
C GLN A 142 12.62 25.54 -3.07
N GLN A 143 12.61 24.25 -3.39
CA GLN A 143 12.98 23.72 -4.70
C GLN A 143 11.75 23.45 -5.60
N ALA A 144 10.58 23.21 -4.99
CA ALA A 144 9.34 22.88 -5.69
C ALA A 144 8.94 23.86 -6.80
N PRO A 145 9.11 25.21 -6.68
CA PRO A 145 8.76 26.14 -7.76
C PRO A 145 9.50 25.91 -9.09
N ALA A 146 10.68 25.28 -9.06
CA ALA A 146 11.45 24.96 -10.26
C ALA A 146 11.08 23.60 -10.88
N ALA A 147 10.23 22.80 -10.22
CA ALA A 147 9.78 21.50 -10.70
C ALA A 147 8.57 21.63 -11.64
N SER A 148 8.38 20.62 -12.49
CA SER A 148 7.25 20.59 -13.44
C SER A 148 6.04 19.88 -12.82
N PRO A 149 4.80 20.26 -13.15
CA PRO A 149 3.63 19.45 -12.83
C PRO A 149 3.78 18.02 -13.35
N ALA A 150 3.38 17.04 -12.53
CA ALA A 150 3.46 15.63 -12.84
C ALA A 150 2.06 15.01 -12.83
N GLU A 151 1.63 14.52 -14.00
CA GLU A 151 0.38 13.75 -14.16
C GLU A 151 0.57 12.25 -13.92
N ALA A 152 1.82 11.79 -13.94
CA ALA A 152 2.22 10.44 -13.63
C ALA A 152 3.54 10.44 -12.85
N TRP A 153 3.73 9.40 -12.05
CA TRP A 153 4.89 9.24 -11.17
C TRP A 153 5.57 7.89 -11.45
N PRO A 154 6.26 7.71 -12.60
CA PRO A 154 6.99 6.47 -12.86
C PRO A 154 8.17 6.35 -11.90
N THR A 155 8.54 5.13 -11.50
CA THR A 155 9.74 4.91 -10.68
C THR A 155 11.01 5.35 -11.43
N PRO A 156 12.08 5.75 -10.71
CA PRO A 156 13.37 6.11 -11.29
C PRO A 156 14.04 4.93 -11.99
N ALA A 157 14.78 5.22 -13.08
CA ALA A 157 15.71 4.25 -13.66
C ALA A 157 16.93 4.04 -12.75
N ILE A 158 17.69 2.97 -12.96
CA ILE A 158 18.92 2.70 -12.19
C ILE A 158 19.88 3.90 -12.32
N GLY A 159 20.36 4.41 -11.17
CA GLY A 159 21.26 5.57 -11.13
C GLY A 159 20.56 6.92 -11.32
N GLU A 160 19.23 6.94 -11.28
CA GLU A 160 18.40 8.15 -11.29
C GLU A 160 17.75 8.36 -9.91
N VAL A 161 17.51 9.62 -9.56
CA VAL A 161 16.75 10.02 -8.39
C VAL A 161 15.57 10.87 -8.85
N ALA A 162 14.37 10.50 -8.39
CA ALA A 162 13.15 11.28 -8.62
C ALA A 162 12.74 12.00 -7.32
N PHE A 163 12.46 13.29 -7.43
CA PHE A 163 11.86 14.09 -6.36
C PHE A 163 10.43 14.42 -6.75
N TRP A 164 9.48 14.03 -5.90
CA TRP A 164 8.07 14.37 -6.04
C TRP A 164 7.64 15.26 -4.88
N PHE A 165 7.12 16.43 -5.21
CA PHE A 165 6.66 17.43 -4.26
C PHE A 165 5.14 17.33 -4.15
N LEU A 166 4.65 16.91 -2.98
CA LEU A 166 3.23 16.71 -2.74
C LEU A 166 2.63 18.03 -2.25
N SER A 167 1.99 18.78 -3.15
CA SER A 167 1.31 20.04 -2.79
C SER A 167 -0.18 19.82 -2.60
N THR A 168 -0.87 20.81 -2.05
CA THR A 168 -2.32 20.75 -1.80
C THR A 168 -3.17 20.65 -3.07
N ASN A 169 -2.61 21.02 -4.23
CA ASN A 169 -3.35 21.09 -5.49
C ASN A 169 -2.82 20.18 -6.60
N LYS A 170 -1.56 19.75 -6.55
CA LYS A 170 -0.94 18.90 -7.57
C LYS A 170 0.32 18.22 -7.04
N VAL A 171 0.81 17.24 -7.79
CA VAL A 171 2.17 16.75 -7.60
C VAL A 171 3.08 17.48 -8.59
N LEU A 172 4.22 17.95 -8.11
CA LEU A 172 5.31 18.42 -8.96
C LEU A 172 6.42 17.38 -8.94
N GLY A 173 7.18 17.29 -10.03
CA GLY A 173 8.22 16.29 -10.20
C GLY A 173 9.46 16.83 -10.87
N THR A 174 10.60 16.28 -10.50
CA THR A 174 11.86 16.43 -11.22
C THR A 174 12.72 15.18 -11.02
N ARG A 175 13.58 14.90 -12.00
CA ARG A 175 14.45 13.72 -11.99
C ARG A 175 15.85 14.14 -12.39
N VAL A 176 16.85 13.61 -11.70
CA VAL A 176 18.26 13.95 -11.90
C VAL A 176 19.09 12.68 -11.72
N SER A 177 20.24 12.60 -12.39
CA SER A 177 21.16 11.49 -12.14
C SER A 177 21.68 11.52 -10.70
N ASP A 178 21.82 10.34 -10.10
CA ASP A 178 22.39 10.18 -8.75
C ASP A 178 23.83 10.75 -8.69
N ARG A 179 24.59 10.58 -9.76
CA ARG A 179 25.95 11.12 -9.90
C ARG A 179 25.99 12.65 -9.81
N ASP A 180 25.16 13.35 -10.58
CA ASP A 180 25.17 14.82 -10.58
C ASP A 180 24.74 15.39 -9.21
N LEU A 181 23.86 14.68 -8.49
CA LEU A 181 23.46 15.06 -7.14
C LEU A 181 24.61 14.88 -6.14
N GLN A 182 25.36 13.77 -6.25
CA GLN A 182 26.54 13.49 -5.43
C GLN A 182 27.67 14.50 -5.66
N ASP A 183 27.91 14.90 -6.91
CA ASP A 183 28.92 15.91 -7.27
C ASP A 183 28.62 17.29 -6.68
N GLY A 184 27.39 17.52 -6.21
CA GLY A 184 27.02 18.67 -5.39
C GLY A 184 26.73 19.96 -6.17
N ASN A 185 26.83 19.93 -7.49
CA ASN A 185 26.68 21.09 -8.37
C ASN A 185 25.23 21.41 -8.77
N GLN A 186 24.28 20.60 -8.31
CA GLN A 186 22.87 20.79 -8.63
C GLN A 186 22.14 21.53 -7.50
N PRO A 187 21.15 22.39 -7.81
CA PRO A 187 20.28 22.98 -6.78
C PRO A 187 19.63 21.94 -5.85
N LEU A 188 19.30 20.77 -6.40
CA LEU A 188 18.71 19.64 -5.67
C LEU A 188 19.72 18.86 -4.80
N SER A 189 21.03 19.07 -4.95
CA SER A 189 22.04 18.35 -4.16
C SER A 189 21.89 18.59 -2.65
N LYS A 190 21.40 19.76 -2.22
CA LYS A 190 21.10 20.02 -0.81
C LYS A 190 19.94 19.15 -0.30
N LEU A 191 18.89 19.03 -1.11
CA LEU A 191 17.73 18.20 -0.80
C LEU A 191 18.12 16.71 -0.75
N TYR A 192 18.91 16.26 -1.72
CA TYR A 192 19.48 14.91 -1.78
C TYR A 192 20.31 14.57 -0.53
N ARG A 193 21.24 15.44 -0.12
CA ARG A 193 22.04 15.22 1.10
C ARG A 193 21.18 15.16 2.35
N SER A 194 20.15 16.01 2.45
CA SER A 194 19.21 15.98 3.57
C SER A 194 18.41 14.68 3.62
N ALA A 195 18.00 14.14 2.46
CA ALA A 195 17.29 12.87 2.38
C ALA A 195 18.18 11.70 2.83
N ASN A 196 19.43 11.66 2.38
CA ASN A 196 20.40 10.62 2.79
C ASN A 196 20.77 10.71 4.28
N ALA A 197 20.88 11.92 4.83
CA ALA A 197 21.10 12.12 6.26
C ALA A 197 19.91 11.57 7.08
N LEU A 198 18.68 11.84 6.64
CA LEU A 198 17.48 11.30 7.27
C LEU A 198 17.42 9.76 7.16
N LEU A 199 17.73 9.19 5.99
CA LEU A 199 17.80 7.74 5.80
C LEU A 199 18.81 7.10 6.76
N THR A 200 19.98 7.73 6.94
CA THR A 200 20.99 7.28 7.90
C THR A 200 20.41 7.26 9.32
N GLN A 201 19.76 8.34 9.73
CA GLN A 201 19.12 8.45 11.04
C GLN A 201 18.04 7.38 11.25
N MET A 202 17.18 7.16 10.25
CA MET A 202 16.13 6.14 10.32
C MET A 202 16.71 4.73 10.51
N HIS A 203 17.81 4.40 9.83
CA HIS A 203 18.49 3.12 10.02
C HIS A 203 19.09 2.98 11.43
N LEU A 204 19.70 4.03 11.98
CA LEU A 204 20.24 4.03 13.34
C LEU A 204 19.13 3.77 14.39
N VAL A 205 18.01 4.48 14.27
CA VAL A 205 16.85 4.29 15.16
C VAL A 205 16.24 2.91 15.01
N ALA A 206 16.11 2.39 13.79
CA ALA A 206 15.59 1.05 13.55
C ALA A 206 16.49 -0.04 14.17
N ALA A 207 17.81 0.11 14.05
CA ALA A 207 18.76 -0.79 14.68
C ALA A 207 18.67 -0.75 16.21
N GLU A 208 18.50 0.44 16.79
CA GLU A 208 18.30 0.60 18.23
C GLU A 208 17.01 -0.09 18.70
N ILE A 209 15.88 0.14 18.01
CA ILE A 209 14.59 -0.49 18.31
C ILE A 209 14.72 -2.02 18.27
N GLN A 210 15.35 -2.55 17.22
CA GLN A 210 15.57 -3.99 17.08
C GLN A 210 16.44 -4.54 18.23
N SER A 211 17.54 -3.88 18.56
CA SER A 211 18.45 -4.30 19.64
C SER A 211 17.79 -4.30 21.02
N ARG A 212 16.79 -3.42 21.24
CA ARG A 212 15.98 -3.37 22.46
C ARG A 212 14.90 -4.45 22.51
N ALA A 213 14.40 -4.87 21.35
CA ALA A 213 13.40 -5.92 21.23
C ALA A 213 14.00 -7.33 21.38
N ASP A 214 15.31 -7.49 21.19
CA ASP A 214 15.99 -8.78 21.29
C ASP A 214 16.03 -9.29 22.75
N PRO A 215 15.40 -10.44 23.06
CA PRO A 215 15.25 -10.93 24.42
C PRO A 215 16.57 -11.35 25.08
N ALA A 216 17.64 -11.54 24.30
CA ALA A 216 18.98 -11.80 24.81
C ALA A 216 19.60 -10.58 25.51
N ASN A 217 19.33 -9.36 25.01
CA ASN A 217 19.87 -8.11 25.54
C ASN A 217 19.12 -7.66 26.81
N ASN A 218 17.85 -8.06 26.98
CA ASN A 218 17.00 -7.69 28.11
C ASN A 218 17.24 -8.56 29.39
N LYS A 219 18.12 -9.57 29.32
CA LYS A 219 18.46 -10.41 30.49
C LYS A 219 19.64 -9.87 31.30
N GLU A 220 20.55 -9.09 30.72
CA GLU A 220 21.71 -8.55 31.43
C GLU A 220 21.37 -7.31 32.27
N THR A 221 20.39 -6.51 31.86
CA THR A 221 19.99 -5.29 32.59
C THR A 221 19.19 -5.57 33.87
N ASN A 222 18.51 -6.72 33.95
CA ASN A 222 17.69 -7.09 35.12
C ASN A 222 18.48 -7.78 36.25
N ASN A 223 19.71 -8.24 36.00
CA ASN A 223 20.54 -8.88 37.02
C ASN A 223 21.50 -7.92 37.74
N ALA A 224 21.64 -6.66 37.28
CA ALA A 224 22.52 -5.67 37.88
C ALA A 224 21.89 -4.87 39.04
N SER A 225 20.57 -4.97 39.26
CA SER A 225 19.84 -4.17 40.27
C SER A 225 19.46 -4.94 41.55
N THR A 226 19.91 -6.19 41.75
CA THR A 226 19.54 -7.01 42.92
C THR A 226 20.66 -7.19 43.96
N ASN A 227 21.73 -6.39 43.91
CA ASN A 227 22.79 -6.47 44.92
C ASN A 227 23.14 -5.08 45.50
N ALA A 228 22.16 -4.47 46.16
CA ALA A 228 22.39 -3.38 47.11
C ALA A 228 21.45 -3.58 48.30
N GLN A 229 21.75 -4.59 49.11
CA GLN A 229 21.21 -4.70 50.46
C GLN A 229 22.12 -3.85 51.35
N PRO A 230 21.62 -2.78 52.00
CA PRO A 230 22.37 -2.16 53.07
C PRO A 230 22.27 -3.09 54.28
N ASP A 231 23.41 -3.66 54.66
CA ASP A 231 23.60 -3.99 56.07
C ASP A 231 23.44 -2.68 56.85
N GLN A 232 22.49 -2.66 57.79
CA GLN A 232 22.53 -2.08 59.15
C GLN A 232 21.11 -2.01 59.73
#